data_AF-A0ABD3ZC31-F1
#
_entry.id   AF-A0ABD3ZC31-F1
#
_cell.length_a   1.000
_cell.length_b   1.000
_cell.length_c   1.000
_cell.angle_alpha   90.00
_cell.angle_beta   90.00
_cell.angle_gamma   90.00
#
_symmetry.space_group_name_H-M   'P 1'
#
loop_
_entity.id
_entity.type
_entity.pdbx_description
1 polymer ?
#
loop_
_entity_poly.entity_id
_entity_poly.type
_entity_poly.pdbx_seq_one_letter_code
_entity_poly.pdbx_strand_id
1 'polypeptide(L)'
;MALVKVLVANLFAGANFQKLEVGQVYDVDDAVAEKWIAQSKAEKSTEKKGEKLVFEVATPSVPVKADLTGIQKQLDEAIGQVKALTEEAEAALAAAIKKDK
;
A
#
# COMPACT_ATOMS: atom_id res chain seq x y z
N MET A 1 3.23 12.90 4.97
CA MET A 1 3.64 13.89 3.97
C MET A 1 4.62 14.85 4.62
N ALA A 2 5.76 15.08 3.99
CA ALA A 2 6.91 15.84 4.48
C ALA A 2 7.37 16.85 3.41
N LEU A 3 7.78 18.04 3.88
CA LEU A 3 8.31 19.10 3.02
C LEU A 3 9.82 18.99 2.91
N VAL A 4 10.32 18.91 1.68
CA VAL A 4 11.75 18.80 1.40
C VAL A 4 12.19 19.85 0.39
N LYS A 5 13.31 20.51 0.68
CA LYS A 5 13.96 21.47 -0.22
C LYS A 5 15.01 20.77 -1.05
N VAL A 6 14.91 20.87 -2.37
CA VAL A 6 15.82 20.17 -3.29
C VAL A 6 17.17 20.88 -3.35
N LEU A 7 18.25 20.11 -3.29
CA LEU A 7 19.62 20.63 -3.31
C LEU A 7 20.36 20.33 -4.61
N VAL A 8 19.86 19.38 -5.40
CA VAL A 8 20.55 18.88 -6.60
C VAL A 8 19.73 19.11 -7.87
N ALA A 9 20.40 19.53 -8.94
CA ALA A 9 19.75 19.91 -10.20
C ALA A 9 19.19 18.73 -11.03
N ASN A 10 19.47 17.49 -10.61
CA ASN A 10 19.10 16.27 -11.32
C ASN A 10 18.23 15.36 -10.43
N LEU A 11 17.35 15.96 -9.62
CA LEU A 11 16.36 15.23 -8.87
C LEU A 11 15.08 15.10 -9.69
N PHE A 12 14.57 13.88 -9.80
CA PHE A 12 13.36 13.57 -10.55
C PHE A 12 12.36 12.85 -9.65
N ALA A 13 11.07 13.11 -9.87
CA ALA A 13 9.98 12.60 -9.06
C ALA A 13 8.82 12.10 -9.92
N GLY A 14 8.09 11.09 -9.44
CA GLY A 14 6.93 10.51 -10.15
C GLY A 14 7.29 9.60 -11.33
N ALA A 15 6.26 8.95 -11.90
CA ALA A 15 6.42 8.01 -13.02
C ALA A 15 6.78 8.72 -14.35
N ASN A 16 6.44 10.00 -14.46
CA ASN A 16 6.78 10.86 -15.59
C ASN A 16 8.20 11.45 -15.50
N PHE A 17 8.99 11.10 -14.47
CA PHE A 17 10.31 11.67 -14.22
C PHE A 17 10.28 13.21 -14.23
N GLN A 18 9.36 13.82 -13.50
CA GLN A 18 9.30 15.27 -13.37
C GLN A 18 10.58 15.78 -12.70
N LYS A 19 11.30 16.65 -13.41
CA LYS A 19 12.51 17.29 -12.90
C LYS A 19 12.15 18.32 -11.82
N LEU A 20 12.86 18.29 -10.70
CA LEU A 20 12.68 19.21 -9.58
C LEU A 20 13.71 20.32 -9.60
N GLU A 21 13.28 21.53 -9.24
CA GLU A 21 14.13 22.72 -9.24
C GLU A 21 14.93 22.83 -7.93
N VAL A 22 16.21 23.19 -8.05
CA VAL A 22 17.09 23.40 -6.90
C VAL A 22 16.62 24.62 -6.10
N GLY A 23 16.57 24.47 -4.78
CA GLY A 23 16.12 25.49 -3.87
C GLY A 23 14.60 25.52 -3.68
N GLN A 24 13.85 24.75 -4.47
CA GLN A 24 12.40 24.65 -4.37
C GLN A 24 11.99 23.62 -3.33
N VAL A 25 10.92 23.93 -2.60
CA VAL A 25 10.35 23.04 -1.58
C VAL A 25 9.20 22.28 -2.19
N TYR A 26 9.23 20.96 -2.05
CA TYR A 26 8.17 20.08 -2.51
C TYR A 26 7.55 19.29 -1.36
N ASP A 27 6.25 19.04 -1.46
CA ASP A 27 5.53 18.13 -0.59
C ASP A 27 5.60 16.71 -1.15
N VAL A 28 6.24 15.82 -0.40
CA VAL A 28 6.45 14.42 -0.77
C VAL A 28 6.06 13.50 0.38
N ASP A 29 5.97 12.20 0.11
CA ASP A 29 5.75 11.23 1.18
C ASP A 29 6.98 11.09 2.10
N ASP A 30 6.78 10.76 3.38
CA ASP A 30 7.87 10.67 4.37
C ASP A 30 8.96 9.68 3.92
N ALA A 31 8.57 8.54 3.35
CA ALA A 31 9.51 7.55 2.84
C ALA A 31 10.38 8.08 1.67
N VAL A 32 9.85 9.00 0.87
CA VAL A 32 10.58 9.65 -0.22
C VAL A 32 11.50 10.73 0.34
N ALA A 33 11.00 11.53 1.28
CA ALA A 33 11.78 12.55 1.96
C ALA A 33 13.01 11.96 2.65
N GLU A 34 12.84 10.89 3.43
CA GLU A 34 13.95 10.21 4.13
C GLU A 34 15.01 9.72 3.15
N LYS A 35 14.62 9.13 2.02
CA LYS A 35 15.56 8.70 0.97
C LYS A 35 16.33 9.88 0.37
N TRP A 36 15.67 10.99 0.09
CA TRP A 36 16.33 12.16 -0.49
C TRP A 36 17.28 12.83 0.49
N ILE A 37 16.91 12.90 1.77
CA ILE A 37 17.74 13.46 2.85
C ILE A 37 18.95 12.56 3.12
N ALA A 38 18.75 11.24 3.20
CA ALA A 38 19.83 10.27 3.38
C ALA A 38 20.84 10.29 2.22
N GLN A 39 20.38 10.60 1.01
CA GLN A 39 21.22 10.75 -0.17
C GLN A 39 21.78 12.18 -0.36
N SER A 40 21.54 13.09 0.59
CA SER A 40 21.92 14.51 0.52
C SER A 40 21.41 15.22 -0.75
N LYS A 41 20.30 14.74 -1.32
CA LYS A 41 19.65 15.30 -2.51
C LYS A 41 18.63 16.38 -2.16
N ALA A 42 18.09 16.33 -0.95
CA ALA A 42 17.17 17.31 -0.41
C ALA A 42 17.39 17.47 1.11
N GLU A 43 16.93 18.57 1.68
CA GLU A 43 16.93 18.82 3.12
C GLU A 43 15.49 18.98 3.63
N LYS A 44 15.28 18.76 4.94
CA LYS A 44 13.99 19.05 5.58
C LYS A 44 13.71 20.54 5.46
N SER A 45 12.58 20.89 4.85
CA SER A 45 12.15 22.27 4.77
C SER A 45 11.24 22.62 5.95
N THR A 46 11.47 23.79 6.55
CA THR A 46 10.59 24.37 7.57
C THR A 46 9.58 25.36 6.96
N GLU A 47 9.49 25.42 5.63
CA GLU A 47 8.56 26.33 4.96
C GLU A 47 7.10 25.91 5.22
N LYS A 48 6.21 26.90 5.35
CA LYS A 48 4.79 26.65 5.64
C LYS A 48 4.01 26.13 4.41
N LYS A 49 4.62 26.18 3.22
CA LYS A 49 4.01 25.79 1.96
C LYS A 49 5.10 25.26 1.02
N GLY A 50 5.01 23.98 0.66
CA GLY A 50 5.75 23.43 -0.47
C GLY A 50 4.88 23.38 -1.71
N GLU A 51 5.53 23.35 -2.87
CA GLU A 51 4.86 23.01 -4.11
C GLU A 51 4.38 21.57 -4.05
N LYS A 52 3.09 21.37 -4.28
CA LYS A 52 2.48 20.04 -4.23
C LYS A 52 2.85 19.31 -5.50
N LEU A 53 3.67 18.27 -5.39
CA LEU A 53 3.92 17.38 -6.53
C LEU A 53 2.68 16.55 -6.79
N VAL A 54 2.10 16.72 -7.98
CA VAL A 54 1.06 15.83 -8.48
C VAL A 54 1.78 14.61 -9.03
N PHE A 55 1.91 13.61 -8.17
CA PHE A 55 2.42 12.30 -8.60
C PHE A 55 1.34 11.64 -9.44
N GLU A 56 1.55 11.61 -10.76
CA GLU A 56 0.83 10.66 -11.60
C GLU A 56 1.38 9.27 -11.28
N VAL A 57 0.72 8.60 -10.34
CA VAL A 57 0.84 7.16 -10.21
C VAL A 57 0.26 6.56 -11.48
N ALA A 58 1.01 5.64 -12.11
CA ALA A 58 0.52 4.83 -13.22
C ALA A 58 -0.59 3.89 -12.71
N THR A 59 -1.71 4.47 -12.32
CA THR A 59 -2.94 3.74 -12.09
C THR A 59 -3.37 3.33 -13.49
N PRO A 60 -3.33 2.03 -13.84
CA PRO A 60 -3.76 1.62 -15.17
C PRO A 60 -5.20 2.11 -15.36
N SER A 61 -5.43 2.97 -16.37
CA SER A 61 -6.77 3.46 -16.74
C SER A 61 -7.68 2.34 -17.28
N VAL A 62 -7.12 1.14 -17.48
CA VAL A 62 -7.89 -0.05 -17.78
C VAL A 62 -8.46 -0.55 -16.46
N PRO A 63 -9.80 -0.67 -16.29
CA PRO A 63 -10.33 -1.37 -15.15
C PRO A 63 -9.67 -2.73 -15.12
N VAL A 64 -8.99 -3.04 -14.03
CA VAL A 64 -8.45 -4.37 -13.77
C VAL A 64 -9.68 -5.28 -13.69
N LYS A 65 -10.16 -5.77 -14.84
CA LYS A 65 -10.80 -7.08 -14.94
C LYS A 65 -9.69 -8.07 -14.66
N ALA A 66 -9.16 -8.06 -13.44
CA ALA A 66 -8.57 -9.25 -12.90
C ALA A 66 -9.69 -10.28 -13.01
N ASP A 67 -9.41 -11.38 -13.68
CA ASP A 67 -10.28 -12.52 -13.64
C ASP A 67 -10.29 -13.02 -12.19
N LEU A 68 -11.19 -12.45 -11.38
CA LEU A 68 -11.33 -12.76 -9.97
C LEU A 68 -12.03 -14.10 -9.77
N THR A 69 -12.38 -14.82 -10.85
CA THR A 69 -13.09 -16.10 -10.78
C THR A 69 -12.27 -17.15 -10.03
N GLY A 70 -10.95 -17.15 -10.21
CA GLY A 70 -10.03 -18.01 -9.47
C GLY A 70 -10.04 -17.72 -7.96
N ILE A 71 -9.96 -16.43 -7.59
CA ILE A 71 -9.99 -15.99 -6.19
C ILE A 71 -11.35 -16.28 -5.55
N GLN A 72 -12.44 -16.02 -6.29
CA GLN A 72 -13.80 -16.30 -5.85
C GLN A 72 -14.00 -17.80 -5.60
N LYS A 73 -13.52 -18.65 -6.51
CA LYS A 73 -13.56 -20.11 -6.32
C LYS A 73 -12.80 -20.56 -5.07
N GLN A 74 -11.61 -20.01 -4.83
CA GLN A 74 -10.84 -20.31 -3.63
C GLN A 74 -11.55 -19.87 -2.35
N LEU A 75 -12.25 -18.72 -2.40
CA LEU A 75 -13.05 -18.23 -1.29
C LEU A 75 -14.23 -19.16 -0.99
N ASP A 76 -14.98 -19.56 -2.02
CA ASP A 76 -16.14 -20.45 -1.87
C ASP A 76 -15.72 -21.84 -1.35
N GLU A 77 -14.60 -22.38 -1.83
CA GLU A 77 -14.04 -23.65 -1.36
C GLU A 77 -13.60 -23.57 0.11
N ALA A 78 -12.91 -22.50 0.50
CA ALA A 78 -12.49 -22.27 1.88
C ALA A 78 -13.69 -22.12 2.84
N ILE A 79 -14.75 -21.41 2.42
CA ILE A 79 -15.99 -21.29 3.19
C ILE A 79 -16.66 -22.65 3.38
N GLY A 80 -16.69 -23.48 2.33
CA GLY A 80 -17.20 -24.85 2.40
C GLY A 80 -16.42 -25.70 3.41
N GLN A 81 -15.09 -25.64 3.37
CA GLN A 81 -14.23 -26.40 4.28
C GLN A 81 -14.39 -25.97 5.73
N VAL A 82 -14.47 -24.66 6.01
CA VAL A 82 -14.69 -24.15 7.38
C VAL A 82 -16.04 -24.61 7.92
N LYS A 83 -17.10 -24.58 7.10
CA LYS A 83 -18.42 -25.09 7.52
C LYS A 83 -18.39 -26.56 7.87
N ALA A 84 -17.82 -27.40 6.99
CA ALA A 84 -17.72 -28.84 7.23
C ALA A 84 -16.94 -29.14 8.52
N LEU A 85 -15.79 -28.50 8.73
CA LEU A 85 -14.99 -28.66 9.94
C LEU A 85 -15.73 -28.18 11.20
N THR A 86 -16.54 -27.13 11.09
CA THR A 86 -17.34 -26.63 12.21
C THR A 86 -18.43 -27.62 12.59
N GLU A 87 -19.18 -28.13 11.61
CA GLU A 87 -20.22 -29.15 11.84
C GLU A 87 -19.63 -30.44 12.40
N GLU A 88 -18.47 -30.87 11.89
CA GLU A 88 -17.77 -32.06 12.37
C GLU A 88 -17.25 -31.88 13.80
N ALA A 89 -16.74 -30.69 14.14
CA ALA A 89 -16.32 -30.34 15.50
C ALA A 89 -17.51 -30.25 16.46
N GLU A 90 -18.64 -29.67 16.05
CA GLU A 90 -19.87 -29.62 16.85
C GLU A 90 -20.44 -31.01 17.08
N ALA A 91 -20.45 -31.88 16.06
CA ALA A 91 -20.87 -33.27 16.19
C ALA A 91 -19.94 -34.06 17.14
N ALA A 92 -18.62 -33.87 17.03
CA ALA A 92 -17.64 -34.49 17.92
C ALA A 92 -17.81 -34.03 19.37
N LEU A 93 -18.08 -32.73 19.59
CA LEU A 93 -18.31 -32.16 20.92
C LEU A 93 -19.62 -32.66 21.53
N ALA A 94 -20.71 -32.73 20.75
CA ALA A 94 -21.98 -33.30 21.19
C ALA A 94 -21.86 -34.81 21.53
N ALA A 95 -21.04 -35.56 20.79
CA ALA A 95 -20.76 -36.96 21.06
C ALA A 95 -19.90 -37.14 22.33
N ALA A 96 -18.90 -36.28 22.56
CA ALA A 96 -18.09 -36.30 23.77
C ALA A 96 -18.93 -36.01 25.03
N ILE A 97 -19.83 -35.03 24.98
CA ILE A 97 -20.72 -34.68 26.10
C ILE A 97 -21.69 -35.83 26.46
N LYS A 98 -22.13 -36.62 25.47
CA LYS A 98 -23.00 -37.79 25.72
C LYS A 98 -22.27 -38.99 26.32
N LYS A 99 -20.94 -39.05 26.21
CA LYS A 99 -20.14 -40.18 26.71
C LYS A 99 -19.69 -40.01 28.16
N ASP A 100 -19.75 -38.78 28.68
CA ASP A 100 -19.38 -38.40 30.06
C ASP A 100 -20.60 -38.33 31.03
N LYS A 101 -21.79 -38.70 30.56
CA LYS A 101 -23.04 -38.76 31.35
C LYS A 101 -23.54 -40.19 31.47
#